data_AF-A0A2A9HFA8-F1
#
_entry.id   AF-A0A2A9HFA8-F1
#
_cell.length_a   1.000
_cell.length_b   1.000
_cell.length_c   1.000
_cell.angle_alpha   90.00
_cell.angle_beta   90.00
_cell.angle_gamma   90.00
#
_symmetry.space_group_name_H-M   'P 1'
#
loop_
_entity.id
_entity.type
_entity.pdbx_description
1 polymer ?
#
loop_
_entity_poly.entity_id
_entity_poly.type
_entity_poly.pdbx_seq_one_letter_code
_entity_poly.pdbx_strand_id
1 'polypeptide(L)'
;MPGSVRWAGWLIVCTLLAHAAAGLRAESPGPGILDPPPAPAASPPAALPSGAEAVGGDPLPPPEALALAQAAVPALAPAALLAARPATWPSACLGLPPPGGVCAQAVVNGWVIVLAGPDGRTAVVHVGAGAARLAESP
;
A
#
# COMPACT_ATOMS: atom_id res chain seq x y z
N MET A 1 -15.02 4.14 60.50
CA MET A 1 -15.40 4.76 59.20
C MET A 1 -14.15 4.79 58.33
N PRO A 2 -14.09 4.04 57.22
CA PRO A 2 -12.85 3.65 56.54
C PRO A 2 -12.52 4.56 55.35
N GLY A 3 -11.40 5.30 55.41
CA GLY A 3 -10.96 6.19 54.32
C GLY A 3 -9.52 5.98 53.82
N SER A 4 -8.69 5.20 54.53
CA SER A 4 -7.23 5.29 54.34
C SER A 4 -6.60 4.25 53.42
N VAL A 5 -7.32 3.20 53.00
CA VAL A 5 -6.73 2.08 52.22
C VAL A 5 -6.68 2.35 50.71
N ARG A 6 -7.50 3.28 50.20
CA ARG A 6 -7.60 3.54 48.75
C ARG A 6 -6.47 4.41 48.19
N TRP A 7 -5.81 5.20 49.03
CA TRP A 7 -4.71 6.08 48.62
C TRP A 7 -3.37 5.35 48.51
N ALA A 8 -3.08 4.47 49.47
CA ALA A 8 -1.84 3.68 49.47
C ALA A 8 -1.77 2.69 48.28
N GLY A 9 -2.90 2.09 47.89
CA GLY A 9 -2.95 1.19 46.73
C GLY A 9 -2.69 1.90 45.40
N TRP A 10 -3.14 3.15 45.26
CA TRP A 10 -2.91 3.93 44.04
C TRP A 10 -1.44 4.38 43.90
N LEU A 11 -0.80 4.74 45.02
CA LEU A 11 0.63 5.05 45.03
C LEU A 11 1.48 3.84 44.64
N ILE A 12 1.17 2.63 45.11
CA ILE A 12 1.89 1.39 44.74
C ILE A 12 1.78 1.09 43.23
N VAL A 13 0.60 1.31 42.63
CA VAL A 13 0.41 1.14 41.18
C VAL A 13 1.23 2.18 40.40
N CYS A 14 1.26 3.43 40.85
CA CYS A 14 2.05 4.48 40.19
C CYS A 14 3.57 4.22 40.30
N THR A 15 4.09 3.73 41.44
CA THR A 15 5.51 3.36 41.54
C THR A 15 5.86 2.15 40.69
N LEU A 16 4.97 1.16 40.58
CA LEU A 16 5.18 0.01 39.70
C LEU A 16 5.18 0.41 38.21
N LEU A 17 4.33 1.35 37.79
CA LEU A 17 4.35 1.86 36.40
C LEU A 17 5.60 2.70 36.10
N ALA A 18 6.15 3.44 37.07
CA ALA A 18 7.32 4.29 36.87
C ALA A 18 8.66 3.52 36.80
N HIS A 19 8.75 2.31 37.35
CA HIS A 19 9.99 1.51 37.35
C HIS A 19 10.22 0.68 36.07
N ALA A 20 9.29 0.70 35.11
CA ALA A 20 9.41 -0.10 33.88
C ALA A 20 10.27 0.55 32.77
N ALA A 21 10.87 1.73 33.01
CA ALA A 21 11.63 2.47 31.99
C ALA A 21 13.16 2.24 32.00
N ALA A 22 13.70 1.40 32.89
CA ALA A 22 15.16 1.23 33.05
C ALA A 22 15.70 -0.15 32.65
N GLY A 23 14.93 -0.99 31.96
CA GLY A 23 15.23 -2.41 31.82
C GLY A 23 15.62 -2.94 30.44
N LEU A 24 15.61 -2.14 29.36
CA LEU A 24 15.85 -2.67 28.01
C LEU A 24 17.12 -2.11 27.38
N ARG A 25 18.28 -2.49 27.94
CA ARG A 25 19.51 -2.59 27.14
C ARG A 25 19.46 -3.93 26.41
N ALA A 26 18.81 -3.94 25.24
CA ALA A 26 19.01 -5.01 24.28
C ALA A 26 20.34 -4.74 23.58
N GLU A 27 21.44 -5.20 24.17
CA GLU A 27 22.69 -5.41 23.43
C GLU A 27 22.41 -6.51 22.41
N SER A 28 22.16 -6.12 21.15
CA SER A 28 22.09 -7.06 20.04
C SER A 28 23.53 -7.34 19.59
N PRO A 29 24.02 -8.60 19.66
CA PRO A 29 25.25 -8.96 18.97
C PRO A 29 24.93 -8.89 17.48
N GLY A 30 25.52 -7.91 16.78
CA GLY A 30 25.35 -7.77 15.34
C GLY A 30 25.73 -9.08 14.65
N PRO A 31 24.90 -9.62 13.74
CA PRO A 31 25.34 -10.72 12.89
C PRO A 31 26.49 -10.19 12.03
N GLY A 32 27.59 -10.94 12.01
CA GLY A 32 28.79 -10.60 11.27
C GLY A 32 28.46 -10.17 9.84
N ILE A 33 28.97 -8.99 9.47
CA ILE A 33 29.07 -8.53 8.09
C ILE A 33 29.99 -9.51 7.39
N LEU A 34 29.43 -10.50 6.70
CA LEU A 34 30.06 -11.03 5.52
C LEU A 34 29.82 -9.98 4.43
N ASP A 35 30.91 -9.41 3.93
CA ASP A 35 30.94 -8.46 2.82
C ASP A 35 29.85 -8.78 1.77
N PRO A 36 29.03 -7.80 1.35
CA PRO A 36 28.24 -7.99 0.15
C PRO A 36 29.20 -8.27 -1.02
N PRO A 37 28.90 -9.23 -1.92
CA PRO A 37 29.68 -9.36 -3.14
C PRO A 37 29.70 -8.00 -3.85
N PRO A 38 30.83 -7.58 -4.46
CA PRO A 38 30.84 -6.34 -5.22
C PRO A 38 29.71 -6.41 -6.25
N ALA A 39 28.79 -5.45 -6.17
CA ALA A 39 27.72 -5.32 -7.14
C ALA A 39 28.33 -5.45 -8.54
N PRO A 40 27.76 -6.27 -9.45
CA PRO A 40 28.18 -6.18 -10.84
C PRO A 40 28.01 -4.71 -11.21
N ALA A 41 29.11 -4.14 -11.69
CA ALA A 41 29.21 -2.76 -12.12
C ALA A 41 27.89 -2.34 -12.75
N ALA A 42 27.35 -1.22 -12.29
CA ALA A 42 26.20 -0.58 -12.88
C ALA A 42 26.39 -0.59 -14.40
N SER A 43 25.68 -1.50 -15.07
CA SER A 43 25.41 -1.32 -16.48
C SER A 43 24.81 0.09 -16.55
N PRO A 44 25.34 0.99 -17.37
CA PRO A 44 24.76 2.33 -17.52
C PRO A 44 23.26 2.12 -17.70
N PRO A 45 22.38 2.91 -17.02
CA PRO A 45 20.96 2.80 -17.29
C PRO A 45 20.84 2.94 -18.79
N ALA A 46 20.54 1.82 -19.46
CA ALA A 46 20.32 1.79 -20.88
C ALA A 46 19.34 2.93 -21.11
N ALA A 47 19.79 3.89 -21.91
CA ALA A 47 19.11 5.15 -22.12
C ALA A 47 17.61 4.94 -22.05
N LEU A 48 16.93 5.67 -21.16
CA LEU A 48 15.49 5.87 -21.25
C LEU A 48 15.17 5.92 -22.75
N PRO A 49 14.35 5.02 -23.32
CA PRO A 49 13.93 5.23 -24.69
C PRO A 49 13.24 6.59 -24.73
N SER A 50 13.98 7.57 -25.28
CA SER A 50 13.48 8.79 -25.87
C SER A 50 12.52 8.31 -26.97
N GLY A 51 11.28 8.07 -26.56
CA GLY A 51 10.36 7.18 -27.26
C GLY A 51 9.19 6.64 -26.42
N ALA A 52 8.96 7.14 -25.20
CA ALA A 52 7.64 7.06 -24.57
C ALA A 52 6.70 8.19 -25.06
N GLU A 53 7.01 8.79 -26.21
CA GLU A 53 5.98 9.30 -27.11
C GLU A 53 5.40 8.12 -27.90
N ALA A 54 4.59 7.31 -27.22
CA ALA A 54 3.50 6.57 -27.84
C ALA A 54 2.26 7.46 -27.65
N VAL A 55 2.01 8.37 -28.59
CA VAL A 55 1.00 8.22 -29.66
C VAL A 55 -0.41 8.23 -29.08
N GLY A 56 -1.18 9.25 -29.50
CA GLY A 56 -2.46 9.64 -28.91
C GLY A 56 -3.47 8.52 -28.73
N GLY A 57 -4.03 8.48 -27.53
CA GLY A 57 -5.10 7.58 -27.09
C GLY A 57 -4.63 6.74 -25.91
N ASP A 58 -4.97 7.16 -24.69
CA ASP A 58 -4.83 6.29 -23.51
C ASP A 58 -5.51 4.95 -23.86
N PRO A 59 -4.80 3.81 -23.83
CA PRO A 59 -5.36 2.55 -24.30
C PRO A 59 -6.59 2.20 -23.44
N LEU A 60 -7.69 1.83 -24.08
CA LEU A 60 -8.90 1.43 -23.37
C LEU A 60 -8.63 0.13 -22.60
N PRO A 61 -9.07 0.01 -21.33
CA PRO A 61 -8.92 -1.23 -20.59
C PRO A 61 -9.84 -2.30 -21.19
N PRO A 62 -9.48 -3.59 -21.07
CA PRO A 62 -10.38 -4.69 -21.40
C PRO A 62 -11.72 -4.56 -20.64
N PRO A 63 -12.83 -5.01 -21.23
CA PRO A 63 -14.16 -4.85 -20.62
C PRO A 63 -14.26 -5.53 -19.25
N GLU A 64 -13.56 -6.65 -19.04
CA GLU A 64 -13.50 -7.33 -17.74
C GLU A 64 -12.79 -6.50 -16.68
N ALA A 65 -11.72 -5.78 -17.06
CA ALA A 65 -11.00 -4.91 -16.14
C ALA A 65 -11.85 -3.69 -15.76
N LEU A 66 -12.58 -3.13 -16.74
CA LEU A 66 -13.50 -2.02 -16.49
C LEU A 66 -14.66 -2.44 -15.58
N ALA A 67 -15.24 -3.63 -15.80
CA ALA A 67 -16.31 -4.17 -14.95
C ALA A 67 -15.85 -4.38 -13.51
N LEU A 68 -14.64 -4.95 -13.31
CA LEU A 68 -14.04 -5.10 -11.98
C LEU A 68 -13.81 -3.74 -11.31
N ALA A 69 -13.37 -2.74 -12.07
CA ALA A 69 -13.17 -1.40 -11.54
C ALA A 69 -14.48 -0.76 -11.09
N GLN A 70 -15.53 -0.82 -11.91
CA GLN A 70 -16.87 -0.30 -11.56
C GLN A 70 -17.45 -1.02 -10.34
N ALA A 71 -17.28 -2.33 -10.23
CA ALA A 71 -17.71 -3.11 -9.07
C ALA A 71 -16.98 -2.73 -7.78
N ALA A 72 -15.74 -2.23 -7.87
CA ALA A 72 -14.99 -1.75 -6.71
C ALA A 72 -15.48 -0.39 -6.19
N VAL A 73 -16.27 0.37 -6.97
CA VAL A 73 -16.77 1.71 -6.62
C VAL A 73 -18.29 1.86 -6.79
N PRO A 74 -19.12 1.03 -6.13
CA PRO A 74 -20.57 1.07 -6.30
C PRO A 74 -21.19 2.41 -5.91
N ALA A 75 -20.54 3.18 -5.03
CA ALA A 75 -20.99 4.50 -4.58
C ALA A 75 -20.90 5.60 -5.66
N LEU A 76 -20.25 5.34 -6.80
CA LEU A 76 -20.15 6.25 -7.94
C LEU A 76 -21.06 5.84 -9.11
N ALA A 77 -21.86 4.79 -8.97
CA ALA A 77 -22.70 4.31 -10.07
C ALA A 77 -23.79 5.33 -10.46
N PRO A 78 -24.01 5.61 -11.77
CA PRO A 78 -23.24 5.12 -12.91
C PRO A 78 -21.87 5.83 -13.03
N ALA A 79 -20.80 5.05 -13.08
CA ALA A 79 -19.44 5.57 -13.17
C ALA A 79 -18.94 5.59 -14.62
N ALA A 80 -18.48 6.76 -15.09
CA ALA A 80 -17.85 6.96 -16.38
C ALA A 80 -16.33 6.77 -16.32
N LEU A 81 -15.74 6.21 -17.37
CA LEU A 81 -14.30 6.09 -17.51
C LEU A 81 -13.70 7.46 -17.86
N LEU A 82 -12.79 7.96 -17.01
CA LEU A 82 -12.05 9.20 -17.29
C LEU A 82 -10.69 8.92 -17.93
N ALA A 83 -9.94 7.95 -17.39
CA ALA A 83 -8.61 7.59 -17.86
C ALA A 83 -8.30 6.15 -17.46
N ALA A 84 -7.43 5.48 -18.22
CA ALA A 84 -6.99 4.14 -17.89
C ALA A 84 -5.63 3.85 -18.50
N ARG A 85 -4.65 3.51 -17.67
CA ARG A 85 -3.31 3.16 -18.13
C ARG A 85 -2.93 1.74 -17.71
N PRO A 86 -2.19 0.99 -18.54
CA PRO A 86 -1.61 -0.28 -18.12
C PRO A 86 -0.62 -0.06 -16.98
N ALA A 87 -0.58 -0.99 -16.04
CA ALA A 87 0.29 -0.97 -14.88
C ALA A 87 0.74 -2.38 -14.50
N THR A 88 1.89 -2.47 -13.84
CA THR A 88 2.41 -3.73 -13.30
C THR A 88 2.57 -3.58 -11.80
N TRP A 89 2.05 -4.54 -11.04
CA TRP A 89 2.01 -4.53 -9.60
C TRP A 89 3.07 -5.44 -9.00
N PRO A 90 3.75 -5.04 -7.92
CA PRO A 90 4.77 -5.86 -7.26
C PRO A 90 4.17 -6.98 -6.38
N SER A 91 2.86 -6.90 -6.08
CA SER A 91 2.17 -7.85 -5.23
C SER A 91 0.75 -8.15 -5.71
N ALA A 92 0.20 -9.28 -5.27
CA ALA A 92 -1.19 -9.67 -5.55
C ALA A 92 -2.24 -8.69 -4.99
N CYS A 93 -1.83 -7.80 -4.07
CA CYS A 93 -2.68 -6.73 -3.55
C CYS A 93 -2.66 -5.46 -4.39
N LEU A 94 -2.04 -5.49 -5.57
CA LEU A 94 -2.05 -4.38 -6.51
C LEU A 94 -1.42 -3.10 -5.93
N GLY A 95 -0.37 -3.27 -5.13
CA GLY A 95 0.30 -2.16 -4.43
C GLY A 95 -0.46 -1.59 -3.23
N LEU A 96 -1.61 -2.18 -2.87
CA LEU A 96 -2.48 -1.71 -1.79
C LEU A 96 -2.66 -2.80 -0.73
N PRO A 97 -1.62 -3.05 0.11
CA PRO A 97 -1.72 -4.04 1.18
C PRO A 97 -2.78 -3.61 2.22
N PRO A 98 -3.60 -4.54 2.73
CA PRO A 98 -4.52 -4.23 3.81
C PRO A 98 -3.76 -3.91 5.11
N PRO A 99 -4.34 -3.12 6.03
CA PRO A 99 -3.69 -2.75 7.28
C PRO A 99 -3.32 -3.98 8.10
N GLY A 100 -2.03 -4.14 8.39
CA GLY A 100 -1.49 -5.29 9.12
C GLY A 100 -1.51 -6.61 8.37
N GLY A 101 -1.91 -6.63 7.09
CA GLY A 101 -1.94 -7.83 6.27
C GLY A 101 -0.69 -8.03 5.43
N VAL A 102 -0.44 -9.28 5.09
CA VAL A 102 0.63 -9.69 4.17
C VAL A 102 0.05 -9.99 2.79
N CYS A 103 0.74 -9.53 1.75
CA CYS A 103 0.36 -9.77 0.37
C CYS A 103 1.35 -10.73 -0.28
N ALA A 104 0.84 -11.67 -1.07
CA ALA A 104 1.71 -12.53 -1.86
C ALA A 104 2.56 -11.69 -2.82
N GLN A 105 3.87 -11.93 -2.82
CA GLN A 105 4.81 -11.29 -3.73
C GLN A 105 4.67 -11.94 -5.11
N ALA A 106 4.14 -11.17 -6.06
CA ALA A 106 3.86 -11.64 -7.40
C ALA A 106 3.78 -10.43 -8.33
N VAL A 107 4.50 -10.49 -9.45
CA VAL A 107 4.39 -9.48 -10.50
C VAL A 107 3.09 -9.69 -11.25
N VAL A 108 2.13 -8.78 -11.10
CA VAL A 108 0.79 -8.87 -11.70
C VAL A 108 0.62 -7.76 -12.73
N ASN A 109 0.37 -8.13 -13.99
CA ASN A 109 -0.03 -7.17 -15.01
C ASN A 109 -1.48 -6.72 -14.79
N GLY A 110 -1.76 -5.46 -15.05
CA GLY A 110 -3.01 -4.84 -14.67
C GLY A 110 -3.18 -3.43 -15.22
N TRP A 111 -4.05 -2.67 -14.57
CA TRP A 111 -4.49 -1.33 -15.00
C TRP A 111 -4.66 -0.40 -13.81
N VAL A 112 -4.39 0.89 -14.01
CA VAL A 112 -4.87 1.98 -13.16
C VAL A 112 -6.01 2.64 -13.90
N ILE A 113 -7.21 2.58 -13.35
CA ILE A 113 -8.45 3.08 -13.95
C ILE A 113 -9.00 4.22 -13.11
N VAL A 114 -9.28 5.36 -13.73
CA VAL A 114 -9.90 6.52 -13.08
C VAL A 114 -11.36 6.59 -13.51
N LEU A 115 -12.25 6.52 -12.53
CA LEU A 115 -13.70 6.56 -12.73
C LEU A 115 -14.28 7.85 -12.13
N ALA A 116 -15.27 8.44 -12.79
CA ALA A 116 -16.05 9.55 -12.27
C ALA A 116 -17.51 9.17 -12.11
N GLY A 117 -18.09 9.51 -10.96
CA GLY A 117 -19.54 9.46 -10.74
C GLY A 117 -20.24 10.71 -11.28
N PRO A 118 -21.57 10.71 -11.33
CA PRO A 118 -22.37 11.83 -11.82
C PRO A 118 -22.21 13.09 -10.95
N ASP A 119 -21.87 12.91 -9.66
CA ASP A 119 -21.67 14.01 -8.71
C ASP A 119 -20.30 14.71 -8.88
N GLY A 120 -19.50 14.33 -9.88
CA GLY A 120 -18.14 14.83 -10.10
C GLY A 120 -17.07 14.22 -9.19
N ARG A 121 -17.45 13.33 -8.27
CA ARG A 121 -16.51 12.54 -7.45
C ARG A 121 -15.73 11.58 -8.33
N THR A 122 -14.42 11.48 -8.10
CA THR A 122 -13.54 10.57 -8.83
C THR A 122 -12.96 9.49 -7.92
N ALA A 123 -12.68 8.32 -8.49
CA ALA A 123 -11.99 7.23 -7.82
C ALA A 123 -10.88 6.67 -8.70
N VAL A 124 -9.74 6.35 -8.09
CA VAL A 124 -8.63 5.65 -8.74
C VAL A 124 -8.69 4.19 -8.32
N VAL A 125 -8.77 3.29 -9.29
CA VAL A 125 -8.90 1.85 -9.05
C VAL A 125 -7.72 1.12 -9.66
N HIS A 126 -7.01 0.35 -8.84
CA HIS A 126 -5.98 -0.57 -9.28
C HIS A 126 -6.63 -1.90 -9.63
N VAL A 127 -6.42 -2.38 -10.84
CA VAL A 127 -6.94 -3.65 -11.35
C VAL A 127 -5.76 -4.56 -11.69
N GLY A 128 -5.87 -5.84 -11.37
CA GLY A 128 -4.93 -6.87 -11.78
C GLY A 128 -5.67 -8.16 -12.13
N ALA A 129 -4.97 -9.30 -12.10
CA ALA A 129 -5.55 -10.59 -12.46
C ALA A 129 -6.78 -10.93 -11.59
N GLY A 130 -7.97 -10.67 -12.11
CA GLY A 130 -9.27 -10.98 -11.47
C GLY A 130 -9.63 -10.15 -10.24
N ALA A 131 -8.86 -9.10 -9.91
CA ALA A 131 -9.07 -8.30 -8.70
C ALA A 131 -9.00 -6.81 -8.99
N ALA A 132 -9.78 -6.03 -8.24
CA ALA A 132 -9.71 -4.57 -8.21
C ALA A 132 -9.64 -4.05 -6.77
N ARG A 133 -8.98 -2.91 -6.58
CA ARG A 133 -8.78 -2.23 -5.30
C ARG A 133 -8.90 -0.73 -5.50
N LEU A 134 -9.70 -0.07 -4.67
CA LEU A 134 -9.75 1.39 -4.61
C LEU A 134 -8.43 1.88 -4.02
N ALA A 135 -7.69 2.71 -4.76
CA ALA A 135 -6.61 3.48 -4.20
C ALA A 135 -7.22 4.62 -3.37
N GLU A 136 -6.74 4.80 -2.14
CA GLU A 136 -7.18 5.88 -1.28
C GLU A 136 -6.90 7.22 -2.01
N SER A 137 -7.93 8.04 -2.17
CA SER A 137 -7.78 9.37 -2.76
C SER A 137 -6.84 10.20 -1.87
N PRO A 138 -5.91 11.01 -2.43
CA PRO A 138 -5.15 11.98 -1.65
C PRO A 138 -6.05 13.00 -0.95
#